data_AF-A0A5S4TT72-F1
#
_entry.id   AF-A0A5S4TT72-F1
#
_cell.length_a   1.000
_cell.length_b   1.000
_cell.length_c   1.000
_cell.angle_alpha   90.00
_cell.angle_beta   90.00
_cell.angle_gamma   90.00
#
_symmetry.space_group_name_H-M   'P 1'
#
loop_
_entity.id
_entity.type
_entity.pdbx_description
1 polymer ?
#
loop_
_entity_poly.entity_id
_entity_poly.type
_entity_poly.pdbx_seq_one_letter_code
_entity_poly.pdbx_strand_id
1 'polypeptide(L)'
;NLDAFEDIEHLERAAGVPEIISCRYNPGGVFELGTDIMDNPGEAKFGMTKDQLFEAFAILKEKGAKTFGIHSFLASNTVTHLYYPELARQLFELAVEIKEKLGISLDFINLSGGIGVNYRPDQEPNDIALIGEGVRKVYEEVLTPAGLGQVKIFTELGRFMLAPHGALVTRVTHKKETYRTYLGVDASAVNLMRPAMYGAYHHISNMTHPEGPAEVVDVV
;
A
#
# COMPACT_ATOMS: atom_id res chain seq x y z
N ASN A 1 4.62 -5.17 -14.29
CA ASN A 1 4.70 -5.75 -12.94
C ASN A 1 4.02 -7.11 -13.02
N LEU A 2 4.79 -8.19 -12.96
CA LEU A 2 4.27 -9.57 -12.94
C LEU A 2 3.87 -9.92 -11.51
N ASP A 3 2.68 -10.47 -11.32
CA ASP A 3 2.15 -10.78 -9.99
C ASP A 3 2.46 -12.22 -9.58
N ALA A 4 2.48 -13.15 -10.54
CA ALA A 4 2.74 -14.57 -10.31
C ALA A 4 3.83 -15.11 -11.25
N PHE A 5 4.46 -16.22 -10.86
CA PHE A 5 5.53 -16.86 -11.63
C PHE A 5 5.06 -17.28 -13.04
N GLU A 6 3.85 -17.81 -13.10
CA GLU A 6 3.20 -18.28 -14.32
C GLU A 6 2.91 -17.14 -15.32
N ASP A 7 2.88 -15.89 -14.85
CA ASP A 7 2.66 -14.71 -15.72
C ASP A 7 3.79 -14.55 -16.75
N ILE A 8 4.98 -15.11 -16.51
CA ILE A 8 6.11 -15.03 -17.46
C ILE A 8 5.74 -15.68 -18.79
N GLU A 9 5.18 -16.89 -18.77
CA GLU A 9 4.76 -17.61 -19.99
C GLU A 9 3.59 -16.89 -20.67
N HIS A 10 2.68 -16.32 -19.87
CA HIS A 10 1.53 -15.59 -20.38
C HIS A 10 1.96 -14.30 -21.09
N LEU A 11 2.87 -13.55 -20.48
CA LEU A 11 3.46 -12.35 -21.07
C LEU A 11 4.21 -12.68 -22.36
N GLU A 12 5.06 -13.71 -22.36
CA GLU A 12 5.83 -14.11 -23.54
C GLU A 12 4.92 -14.45 -24.73
N ARG A 13 3.87 -15.25 -24.50
CA ARG A 13 2.92 -15.62 -25.56
C ARG A 13 2.10 -14.44 -26.06
N ALA A 14 1.71 -13.53 -25.17
CA ALA A 14 0.82 -12.42 -25.52
C ALA A 14 1.56 -11.27 -26.22
N ALA A 15 2.79 -10.95 -25.78
CA ALA A 15 3.50 -9.73 -26.19
C ALA A 15 5.01 -9.88 -26.31
N GLY A 16 5.58 -11.05 -25.96
CA GLY A 16 7.02 -11.20 -25.75
C GLY A 16 7.50 -10.58 -24.44
N VAL A 17 8.75 -10.87 -24.06
CA VAL A 17 9.36 -10.27 -22.85
C VAL A 17 9.92 -8.88 -23.19
N PRO A 18 9.46 -7.81 -22.53
CA PRO A 18 9.96 -6.46 -22.75
C PRO A 18 11.34 -6.26 -22.10
N GLU A 19 12.06 -5.20 -22.51
CA GLU A 19 13.34 -4.85 -21.90
C GLU A 19 13.22 -4.45 -20.42
N ILE A 20 12.10 -3.83 -20.04
CA ILE A 20 11.84 -3.37 -18.67
C ILE A 20 10.81 -4.28 -18.04
N ILE A 21 11.20 -4.94 -16.95
CA ILE A 21 10.32 -5.84 -16.20
C ILE A 21 10.36 -5.52 -14.71
N SER A 22 9.23 -5.77 -14.06
CA SER A 22 9.16 -5.79 -12.60
C SER A 22 8.36 -6.98 -12.15
N CYS A 23 8.79 -7.60 -11.06
CA CYS A 23 8.06 -8.69 -10.40
C CYS A 23 7.66 -8.28 -9.00
N ARG A 24 6.43 -8.65 -8.62
CA ARG A 24 5.91 -8.42 -7.28
C ARG A 24 6.45 -9.48 -6.34
N TYR A 25 7.04 -9.04 -5.25
CA TYR A 25 7.56 -9.88 -4.17
C TYR A 25 6.55 -9.97 -3.04
N ASN A 26 6.33 -11.19 -2.56
CA ASN A 26 5.64 -11.50 -1.32
C ASN A 26 6.65 -12.08 -0.31
N PRO A 27 6.94 -11.38 0.80
CA PRO A 27 7.83 -11.89 1.84
C PRO A 27 7.24 -13.08 2.62
N GLY A 28 5.94 -13.33 2.49
CA GLY A 28 5.22 -14.32 3.28
C GLY A 28 5.18 -13.94 4.76
N GLY A 29 4.70 -14.87 5.58
CA GLY A 29 4.64 -14.71 7.03
C GLY A 29 3.80 -13.52 7.47
N VAL A 30 4.06 -13.07 8.71
CA VAL A 30 3.42 -11.92 9.32
C VAL A 30 4.37 -10.73 9.22
N PHE A 31 3.86 -9.58 8.76
CA PHE A 31 4.62 -8.35 8.76
C PHE A 31 4.40 -7.63 10.09
N GLU A 32 5.45 -7.56 10.89
CA GLU A 32 5.44 -6.99 12.23
C GLU A 32 6.29 -5.71 12.29
N LEU A 33 5.82 -4.71 13.04
CA LEU A 33 6.62 -3.55 13.45
C LEU A 33 6.77 -3.58 14.98
N GLY A 34 7.94 -4.00 15.46
CA GLY A 34 8.16 -4.19 16.88
C GLY A 34 7.30 -5.34 17.42
N THR A 35 6.35 -5.05 18.31
CA THR A 35 5.40 -6.02 18.86
C THR A 35 4.06 -6.06 18.14
N ASP A 36 3.85 -5.16 17.16
CA ASP A 36 2.56 -4.98 16.51
C ASP A 36 2.51 -5.74 15.17
N ILE A 37 1.51 -6.60 15.02
CA ILE A 37 1.19 -7.26 13.75
C ILE A 37 0.46 -6.26 12.85
N MET A 38 1.00 -5.98 11.67
CA MET A 38 0.36 -5.08 10.70
C MET A 38 -0.59 -5.81 9.75
N ASP A 39 -0.12 -6.92 9.18
CA ASP A 39 -0.86 -7.74 8.23
C ASP A 39 -0.18 -9.12 8.09
N ASN A 40 -0.84 -10.05 7.39
CA ASN A 40 -0.31 -11.38 7.10
C ASN A 40 -0.12 -11.58 5.59
N PRO A 41 1.00 -11.11 5.00
CA PRO A 41 1.34 -11.37 3.60
C PRO A 41 1.30 -12.84 3.20
N GLY A 42 1.52 -13.78 4.14
CA GLY A 42 1.43 -15.21 3.90
C GLY A 42 0.04 -15.71 3.45
N GLU A 43 -1.03 -14.99 3.78
CA GLU A 43 -2.39 -15.29 3.31
C GLU A 43 -2.77 -14.53 2.03
N ALA A 44 -1.90 -13.60 1.57
CA ALA A 44 -2.15 -12.81 0.38
C ALA A 44 -1.89 -13.63 -0.89
N LYS A 45 -2.85 -13.62 -1.81
CA LYS A 45 -2.77 -14.29 -3.12
C LYS A 45 -1.79 -13.65 -4.11
N PHE A 46 -1.13 -12.56 -3.73
CA PHE A 46 -0.39 -11.71 -4.66
C PHE A 46 1.12 -11.85 -4.45
N GLY A 47 1.86 -11.74 -5.55
CA GLY A 47 3.31 -11.73 -5.53
C GLY A 47 3.93 -13.12 -5.47
N MET A 48 5.21 -13.17 -5.82
CA MET A 48 6.04 -14.36 -5.83
C MET A 48 6.74 -14.52 -4.48
N THR A 49 6.94 -15.77 -4.06
CA THR A 49 7.88 -16.08 -2.97
C THR A 49 9.30 -15.68 -3.37
N LYS A 50 10.23 -15.64 -2.41
CA LYS A 50 11.62 -15.32 -2.70
C LYS A 50 12.21 -16.27 -3.76
N ASP A 51 12.02 -17.57 -3.63
CA ASP A 51 12.58 -18.54 -4.57
C ASP A 51 12.00 -18.37 -5.98
N GLN A 52 10.68 -18.19 -6.08
CA GLN A 52 10.01 -17.90 -7.35
C GLN A 52 10.51 -16.60 -7.98
N LEU A 53 10.75 -15.55 -7.19
CA LEU A 53 11.26 -14.28 -7.68
C LEU A 53 12.66 -14.42 -8.28
N PHE A 54 13.54 -15.18 -7.64
CA PHE A 54 14.91 -15.42 -8.12
C PHE A 54 14.89 -16.23 -9.42
N GLU A 55 14.09 -17.29 -9.47
CA GLU A 55 13.91 -18.08 -10.68
C GLU A 55 13.33 -17.23 -11.82
N ALA A 56 12.31 -16.42 -11.53
CA ALA A 56 11.69 -15.52 -12.51
C ALA A 56 12.71 -14.54 -13.10
N PHE A 57 13.53 -13.91 -12.27
CA PHE A 57 14.55 -12.97 -12.74
C PHE A 57 15.64 -13.63 -13.57
N ALA A 58 16.05 -14.86 -13.25
CA ALA A 58 16.97 -15.62 -14.10
C ALA A 58 16.37 -15.88 -15.49
N ILE A 59 15.14 -16.38 -15.55
CA ILE A 59 14.42 -16.66 -16.81
C ILE A 59 14.23 -15.37 -17.62
N LEU A 60 13.78 -14.29 -16.99
CA LEU A 60 13.51 -13.02 -17.67
C LEU A 60 14.80 -12.41 -18.25
N LYS A 61 15.94 -12.54 -17.57
CA LYS A 61 17.25 -12.13 -18.08
C LYS A 61 17.65 -12.91 -19.33
N GLU A 62 17.47 -14.23 -19.33
CA GLU A 62 17.74 -15.07 -20.50
C GLU A 62 16.82 -14.74 -21.67
N LYS A 63 15.57 -14.34 -21.38
CA LYS A 63 14.59 -13.89 -22.37
C LYS A 63 14.80 -12.45 -22.86
N GLY A 64 15.86 -11.77 -22.39
CA GLY A 64 16.29 -10.47 -22.93
C GLY A 64 15.83 -9.24 -22.13
N ALA A 65 15.24 -9.41 -20.94
CA ALA A 65 15.02 -8.29 -20.04
C ALA A 65 16.36 -7.67 -19.60
N LYS A 66 16.41 -6.34 -19.54
CA LYS A 66 17.63 -5.56 -19.27
C LYS A 66 17.48 -4.68 -18.02
N THR A 67 16.27 -4.18 -17.79
CA THR A 67 15.95 -3.29 -16.68
C THR A 67 15.02 -4.02 -15.72
N PHE A 68 15.42 -4.12 -14.47
CA PHE A 68 14.73 -4.93 -13.46
C PHE A 68 14.26 -4.07 -12.30
N GLY A 69 13.05 -4.34 -11.83
CA GLY A 69 12.60 -3.80 -10.56
C GLY A 69 11.75 -4.75 -9.75
N ILE A 70 11.67 -4.49 -8.45
CA ILE A 70 10.81 -5.23 -7.53
C ILE A 70 9.71 -4.33 -7.01
N HIS A 71 8.55 -4.93 -6.73
CA HIS A 71 7.39 -4.27 -6.14
C HIS A 71 6.93 -5.07 -4.93
N SER A 72 6.48 -4.42 -3.86
CA SER A 72 5.77 -5.13 -2.79
C SER A 72 4.76 -4.24 -2.10
N PHE A 73 3.65 -4.86 -1.67
CA PHE A 73 2.55 -4.21 -0.97
C PHE A 73 2.11 -5.12 0.18
N LEU A 74 2.33 -4.68 1.41
CA LEU A 74 2.15 -5.52 2.60
C LEU A 74 0.97 -5.12 3.48
N ALA A 75 0.58 -3.84 3.48
CA ALA A 75 -0.51 -3.37 4.34
C ALA A 75 -1.18 -2.13 3.73
N SER A 76 -2.46 -1.93 4.05
CA SER A 76 -3.24 -0.73 3.67
C SER A 76 -3.54 0.14 4.88
N ASN A 77 -3.46 1.45 4.70
CA ASN A 77 -3.85 2.46 5.70
C ASN A 77 -3.07 2.37 7.02
N THR A 78 -1.76 2.14 6.94
CA THR A 78 -0.88 2.15 8.10
C THR A 78 -0.76 3.58 8.64
N VAL A 79 -1.09 3.78 9.90
CA VAL A 79 -1.06 5.08 10.61
C VAL A 79 0.16 5.14 11.52
N THR A 80 1.34 4.94 10.92
CA THR A 80 2.64 4.98 11.58
C THR A 80 3.72 5.38 10.58
N HIS A 81 4.71 6.12 11.05
CA HIS A 81 5.84 6.55 10.22
C HIS A 81 6.84 5.44 9.92
N LEU A 82 6.71 4.28 10.57
CA LEU A 82 7.70 3.20 10.55
C LEU A 82 7.47 2.16 9.45
N TYR A 83 6.25 2.07 8.90
CA TYR A 83 5.89 1.05 7.90
C TYR A 83 6.76 1.10 6.64
N TYR A 84 6.92 2.28 6.05
CA TYR A 84 7.65 2.47 4.81
C TYR A 84 9.16 2.24 4.94
N PRO A 85 9.84 2.78 5.97
CA PRO A 85 11.24 2.47 6.21
C PRO A 85 11.52 0.98 6.39
N GLU A 86 10.64 0.25 7.08
CA GLU A 86 10.79 -1.20 7.26
C GLU A 86 10.58 -1.98 5.95
N LEU A 87 9.52 -1.67 5.21
CA LEU A 87 9.31 -2.24 3.88
C LEU A 87 10.51 -1.97 2.96
N ALA A 88 11.01 -0.73 2.98
CA ALA A 88 12.19 -0.34 2.21
C ALA A 88 13.41 -1.18 2.58
N ARG A 89 13.65 -1.42 3.88
CA ARG A 89 14.77 -2.24 4.34
C ARG A 89 14.71 -3.64 3.77
N GLN A 90 13.56 -4.32 3.89
CA GLN A 90 13.39 -5.67 3.37
C GLN A 90 13.61 -5.75 1.86
N LEU A 91 13.07 -4.80 1.09
CA LEU A 91 13.25 -4.79 -0.36
C LEU A 91 14.68 -4.41 -0.76
N PHE A 92 15.35 -3.54 -0.01
CA PHE A 92 16.72 -3.12 -0.32
C PHE A 92 17.71 -4.25 -0.03
N GLU A 93 17.54 -4.98 1.08
CA GLU A 93 18.33 -6.18 1.39
C GLU A 93 18.10 -7.28 0.35
N LEU A 94 16.85 -7.48 -0.08
CA LEU A 94 16.52 -8.38 -1.17
C LEU A 94 17.20 -7.98 -2.49
N ALA A 95 17.27 -6.69 -2.80
CA ALA A 95 17.96 -6.20 -3.99
C ALA A 95 19.47 -6.49 -3.95
N VAL A 96 20.10 -6.39 -2.78
CA VAL A 96 21.50 -6.80 -2.58
C VAL A 96 21.64 -8.31 -2.81
N GLU A 97 20.76 -9.13 -2.21
CA GLU A 97 20.80 -10.59 -2.37
C GLU A 97 20.63 -11.02 -3.84
N ILE A 98 19.74 -10.36 -4.59
CA ILE A 98 19.53 -10.59 -6.03
C ILE A 98 20.80 -10.26 -6.83
N LYS A 99 21.46 -9.13 -6.52
CA LYS A 99 22.72 -8.75 -7.16
C LYS A 99 23.81 -9.79 -6.92
N GLU A 100 23.97 -10.22 -5.68
CA GLU A 100 25.02 -11.17 -5.29
C GLU A 100 24.82 -12.56 -5.92
N LYS A 101 23.57 -13.05 -5.96
CA LYS A 101 23.29 -14.41 -6.44
C LYS A 101 23.08 -14.52 -7.95
N LEU A 102 22.47 -13.51 -8.59
CA LEU A 102 22.09 -13.57 -10.01
C LEU A 102 22.94 -12.65 -10.91
N GLY A 103 23.76 -11.79 -10.31
CA GLY A 103 24.47 -10.74 -11.05
C GLY A 103 23.51 -9.78 -11.75
N ILE A 104 22.33 -9.53 -11.16
CA ILE A 104 21.32 -8.60 -11.64
C ILE A 104 21.32 -7.39 -10.70
N SER A 105 21.69 -6.23 -11.20
CA SER A 105 21.49 -4.98 -10.46
C SER A 105 20.10 -4.45 -10.78
N LEU A 106 19.30 -4.16 -9.76
CA LEU A 106 17.99 -3.54 -9.97
C LEU A 106 18.15 -2.09 -10.40
N ASP A 107 17.24 -1.61 -11.22
CA ASP A 107 17.13 -0.22 -11.66
C ASP A 107 16.12 0.55 -10.81
N PHE A 108 15.13 -0.15 -10.26
CA PHE A 108 14.12 0.46 -9.42
C PHE A 108 13.50 -0.48 -8.39
N ILE A 109 13.01 0.12 -7.31
CA ILE A 109 12.25 -0.54 -6.25
C ILE A 109 10.98 0.28 -6.03
N ASN A 110 9.84 -0.38 -6.11
CA ASN A 110 8.53 0.22 -5.90
C ASN A 110 7.97 -0.23 -4.55
N LEU A 111 7.86 0.71 -3.61
CA LEU A 111 7.34 0.50 -2.25
C LEU A 111 5.80 0.46 -2.20
N SER A 112 5.14 0.38 -3.36
CA SER A 112 3.70 0.39 -3.56
C SER A 112 3.02 1.52 -2.80
N GLY A 113 1.82 1.30 -2.24
CA GLY A 113 1.12 2.22 -1.36
C GLY A 113 1.21 1.79 0.10
N GLY A 114 0.18 2.12 0.89
CA GLY A 114 0.03 1.59 2.25
C GLY A 114 0.02 2.68 3.32
N ILE A 115 0.70 3.81 3.08
CA ILE A 115 0.62 5.01 3.92
C ILE A 115 -0.85 5.44 4.06
N GLY A 116 -1.32 5.48 5.30
CA GLY A 116 -2.69 5.79 5.66
C GLY A 116 -2.99 7.26 5.87
N VAL A 117 -4.27 7.53 6.06
CA VAL A 117 -4.81 8.81 6.52
C VAL A 117 -5.58 8.60 7.81
N ASN A 118 -5.70 9.66 8.60
CA ASN A 118 -6.60 9.68 9.74
C ASN A 118 -8.06 9.77 9.26
N TYR A 119 -8.89 8.83 9.72
CA TYR A 119 -10.34 8.91 9.51
C TYR A 119 -11.05 9.53 10.71
N ARG A 120 -10.43 9.50 11.89
CA ARG A 120 -10.93 10.15 13.10
C ARG A 120 -10.20 11.48 13.34
N PRO A 121 -10.89 12.53 13.79
CA PRO A 121 -10.27 13.85 14.01
C PRO A 121 -9.15 13.87 15.07
N ASP A 122 -9.19 12.94 16.03
CA ASP A 122 -8.25 12.83 17.15
C ASP A 122 -7.01 12.00 16.82
N GLN A 123 -6.93 11.40 15.62
CA GLN A 123 -5.77 10.63 15.20
C GLN A 123 -4.68 11.53 14.63
N GLU A 124 -3.46 11.30 15.10
CA GLU A 124 -2.25 11.90 14.53
C GLU A 124 -2.09 11.47 13.05
N PRO A 125 -1.89 12.44 12.13
CA PRO A 125 -1.68 12.14 10.73
C PRO A 125 -0.26 11.62 10.48
N ASN A 126 -0.10 10.84 9.41
CA ASN A 126 1.23 10.48 8.93
C ASN A 126 1.98 11.70 8.39
N ASP A 127 3.22 11.87 8.83
CA ASP A 127 4.17 12.84 8.27
C ASP A 127 4.97 12.20 7.14
N ILE A 128 4.64 12.58 5.91
CA ILE A 128 5.28 12.05 4.71
C ILE A 128 6.76 12.43 4.61
N ALA A 129 7.17 13.57 5.16
CA ALA A 129 8.56 14.00 5.15
C ALA A 129 9.39 13.15 6.11
N LEU A 130 8.88 12.86 7.32
CA LEU A 130 9.52 11.94 8.25
C LEU A 130 9.61 10.51 7.70
N ILE A 131 8.55 10.03 7.06
CA ILE A 131 8.57 8.73 6.38
C ILE A 131 9.65 8.70 5.29
N GLY A 132 9.69 9.72 4.43
CA GLY A 132 10.68 9.83 3.36
C GLY A 132 12.11 9.89 3.88
N GLU A 133 12.35 10.61 4.98
CA GLU A 133 13.64 10.65 5.67
C GLU A 133 14.05 9.26 6.18
N GLY A 134 13.12 8.50 6.76
CA GLY A 134 13.36 7.13 7.18
C GLY A 134 13.78 6.22 6.01
N VAL A 135 13.07 6.29 4.89
CA VAL A 135 13.42 5.54 3.67
C VAL A 135 14.80 5.96 3.14
N ARG A 136 15.12 7.25 3.14
CA ARG A 136 16.44 7.75 2.72
C ARG A 136 17.57 7.16 3.56
N LYS A 137 17.42 7.13 4.89
CA LYS A 137 18.45 6.54 5.78
C LYS A 137 18.69 5.08 5.45
N VAL A 138 17.63 4.30 5.28
CA VAL A 138 17.71 2.88 4.89
C VAL A 138 18.39 2.71 3.53
N TYR A 139 18.10 3.60 2.57
CA TYR A 139 18.75 3.62 1.25
C TYR A 139 20.26 3.83 1.35
N GLU A 140 20.68 4.82 2.13
CA GLU A 140 22.09 5.16 2.36
C GLU A 140 22.83 4.07 3.15
N GLU A 141 22.14 3.37 4.04
CA GLU A 141 22.68 2.25 4.82
C GLU A 141 22.84 0.96 4.00
N VAL A 142 21.87 0.63 3.15
CA VAL A 142 21.79 -0.69 2.49
C VAL A 142 22.25 -0.63 1.03
N LEU A 143 21.65 0.23 0.20
CA LEU A 143 21.88 0.23 -1.24
C LEU A 143 23.19 0.92 -1.63
N THR A 144 23.52 2.03 -0.97
CA THR A 144 24.72 2.81 -1.30
C THR A 144 26.02 2.00 -1.12
N PRO A 145 26.27 1.34 0.02
CA PRO A 145 27.49 0.55 0.22
C PRO A 145 27.56 -0.70 -0.66
N ALA A 146 26.40 -1.25 -1.05
CA ALA A 146 26.31 -2.37 -1.97
C ALA A 146 26.53 -1.99 -3.45
N GLY A 147 26.81 -0.72 -3.76
CA GLY A 147 26.97 -0.24 -5.14
C GLY A 147 25.67 -0.29 -5.93
N LEU A 148 24.55 0.02 -5.27
CA LEU A 148 23.19 0.13 -5.82
C LEU A 148 22.60 1.53 -5.58
N GLY A 149 23.44 2.55 -5.30
CA GLY A 149 23.03 3.94 -5.05
C GLY A 149 22.42 4.69 -6.24
N GLN A 150 22.21 4.02 -7.38
CA GLN A 150 21.50 4.51 -8.55
C GLN A 150 20.05 4.02 -8.64
N VAL A 151 19.64 3.07 -7.79
CA VAL A 151 18.29 2.49 -7.79
C VAL A 151 17.26 3.60 -7.56
N LYS A 152 16.24 3.67 -8.42
CA LYS A 152 15.13 4.62 -8.30
C LYS A 152 14.07 4.07 -7.35
N ILE A 153 13.52 4.93 -6.50
CA ILE A 153 12.43 4.57 -5.59
C ILE A 153 11.10 5.07 -6.15
N PHE A 154 10.10 4.20 -6.20
CA PHE A 154 8.73 4.50 -6.63
C PHE A 154 7.72 4.22 -5.51
N THR A 155 6.57 4.87 -5.59
CA THR A 155 5.45 4.74 -4.65
C THR A 155 4.11 4.96 -5.37
N GLU A 156 3.04 4.37 -4.83
CA GLU A 156 1.69 4.25 -5.39
C GLU A 156 0.64 4.76 -4.37
N LEU A 157 0.77 6.03 -3.95
CA LEU A 157 0.00 6.61 -2.86
C LEU A 157 -1.44 7.02 -3.25
N GLY A 158 -2.33 6.06 -3.45
CA GLY A 158 -3.75 6.36 -3.77
C GLY A 158 -4.50 7.02 -2.61
N ARG A 159 -4.66 6.28 -1.50
CA ARG A 159 -5.44 6.76 -0.33
C ARG A 159 -4.87 8.04 0.26
N PHE A 160 -3.56 8.08 0.50
CA PHE A 160 -2.88 9.23 1.10
C PHE A 160 -3.08 10.51 0.29
N MET A 161 -2.97 10.43 -1.04
CA MET A 161 -3.10 11.61 -1.91
C MET A 161 -4.54 12.08 -2.08
N LEU A 162 -5.52 11.18 -2.09
CA LEU A 162 -6.89 11.53 -2.52
C LEU A 162 -7.89 11.64 -1.37
N ALA A 163 -7.75 10.83 -0.32
CA ALA A 163 -8.77 10.73 0.73
C ALA A 163 -9.05 12.05 1.48
N PRO A 164 -8.06 12.90 1.80
CA PRO A 164 -8.31 14.17 2.51
C PRO A 164 -9.06 15.22 1.69
N HIS A 165 -9.19 15.03 0.37
CA HIS A 165 -9.70 16.05 -0.55
C HIS A 165 -11.10 15.73 -1.11
N GLY A 166 -11.74 14.67 -0.64
CA GLY A 166 -13.10 14.28 -1.06
C GLY A 166 -14.09 14.30 0.10
N ALA A 167 -15.27 14.86 -0.13
CA ALA A 167 -16.39 14.83 0.82
C ALA A 167 -17.66 14.30 0.14
N LEU A 168 -18.43 13.51 0.89
CA LEU A 168 -19.81 13.16 0.52
C LEU A 168 -20.76 14.11 1.25
N VAL A 169 -21.43 14.99 0.51
CA VAL A 169 -22.46 15.87 1.05
C VAL A 169 -23.82 15.21 0.79
N THR A 170 -24.61 15.05 1.85
CA THR A 170 -25.94 14.45 1.80
C THR A 170 -26.91 15.23 2.68
N ARG A 171 -28.20 15.16 2.36
CA ARG A 171 -29.27 15.85 3.08
C ARG A 171 -30.03 14.86 3.96
N VAL A 172 -30.25 15.23 5.22
CA VAL A 172 -31.22 14.55 6.08
C VAL A 172 -32.62 14.76 5.51
N THR A 173 -33.30 13.67 5.16
CA THR A 173 -34.65 13.68 4.59
C THR A 173 -35.72 13.34 5.64
N HIS A 174 -35.34 12.60 6.68
CA HIS A 174 -36.26 12.15 7.72
C HIS A 174 -35.54 11.88 9.05
N LYS A 175 -36.13 12.31 10.18
CA LYS A 175 -35.73 11.88 11.52
C LYS A 175 -36.76 10.89 12.04
N LYS A 176 -36.32 9.68 12.41
CA LYS A 176 -37.17 8.64 12.98
C LYS A 176 -36.73 8.34 14.41
N GLU A 177 -37.64 8.50 15.36
CA GLU A 177 -37.41 8.18 16.76
C GLU A 177 -38.17 6.89 17.13
N THR A 178 -37.44 5.86 17.55
CA THR A 178 -38.00 4.60 18.10
C THR A 178 -37.18 4.16 19.32
N TYR A 179 -36.75 2.88 19.38
CA TYR A 179 -35.74 2.43 20.35
C TYR A 179 -34.36 3.08 20.12
N ARG A 180 -34.13 3.66 18.93
CA ARG A 180 -32.95 4.43 18.54
C ARG A 180 -33.39 5.62 17.68
N THR A 181 -32.54 6.63 17.59
CA THR A 181 -32.73 7.76 16.68
C THR A 181 -32.03 7.48 15.36
N TYR A 182 -32.79 7.54 14.26
CA TYR A 182 -32.28 7.39 12.90
C TYR A 182 -32.41 8.69 12.12
N LEU A 183 -31.35 9.06 11.41
CA LEU A 183 -31.36 10.10 10.40
C LEU A 183 -31.28 9.45 9.02
N GLY A 184 -32.40 9.44 8.31
CA GLY A 184 -32.45 9.02 6.91
C GLY A 184 -31.85 10.10 6.03
N VAL A 185 -30.93 9.74 5.14
CA VAL A 185 -30.27 10.67 4.22
C VAL A 185 -30.55 10.33 2.75
N ASP A 186 -30.21 11.23 1.83
CA ASP A 186 -30.35 11.02 0.37
C ASP A 186 -29.13 10.35 -0.29
N ALA A 187 -28.15 9.93 0.51
CA ALA A 187 -27.06 9.06 0.12
C ALA A 187 -27.28 7.62 0.60
N SER A 188 -26.50 6.68 0.05
CA SER A 188 -26.57 5.27 0.45
C SER A 188 -25.20 4.59 0.35
N ALA A 189 -25.16 3.29 0.63
CA ALA A 189 -23.97 2.46 0.42
C ALA A 189 -23.44 2.48 -1.02
N VAL A 190 -24.25 2.87 -2.02
CA VAL A 190 -23.78 3.08 -3.40
C VAL A 190 -22.83 4.29 -3.48
N ASN A 191 -23.04 5.30 -2.65
CA ASN A 191 -22.19 6.49 -2.58
C ASN A 191 -20.99 6.28 -1.64
N LEU A 192 -21.19 5.61 -0.51
CA LEU A 192 -20.14 5.32 0.47
C LEU A 192 -20.29 3.91 1.07
N MET A 193 -19.67 2.93 0.40
CA MET A 193 -19.82 1.52 0.74
C MET A 193 -18.97 1.07 1.94
N ARG A 194 -17.90 1.83 2.26
CA ARG A 194 -16.85 1.40 3.20
C ARG A 194 -17.34 1.08 4.62
N PRO A 195 -18.27 1.86 5.23
CA PRO A 195 -18.80 1.51 6.55
C PRO A 195 -19.48 0.14 6.56
N ALA A 196 -20.25 -0.18 5.51
CA ALA A 196 -20.96 -1.46 5.41
C ALA A 196 -20.04 -2.64 5.10
N MET A 197 -19.06 -2.48 4.20
CA MET A 197 -18.16 -3.56 3.80
C MET A 197 -17.01 -3.82 4.77
N TYR A 198 -16.48 -2.77 5.38
CA TYR A 198 -15.23 -2.85 6.15
C TYR A 198 -15.38 -2.43 7.61
N GLY A 199 -16.59 -2.06 8.05
CA GLY A 199 -16.78 -1.44 9.36
C GLY A 199 -16.02 -0.11 9.51
N ALA A 200 -15.68 0.53 8.38
CA ALA A 200 -14.79 1.68 8.38
C ALA A 200 -15.46 2.91 9.01
N TYR A 201 -14.76 3.55 9.93
CA TYR A 201 -15.16 4.85 10.44
C TYR A 201 -15.02 5.93 9.35
N HIS A 202 -16.02 6.79 9.27
CA HIS A 202 -15.98 8.05 8.54
C HIS A 202 -16.54 9.14 9.45
N HIS A 203 -15.80 10.23 9.61
CA HIS A 203 -16.27 11.36 10.38
C HIS A 203 -17.45 12.03 9.69
N ILE A 204 -18.52 12.30 10.44
CA ILE A 204 -19.72 12.99 9.97
C ILE A 204 -19.82 14.32 10.70
N SER A 205 -19.99 15.40 9.95
CA SER A 205 -20.23 16.74 10.49
C SER A 205 -21.59 17.27 10.05
N ASN A 206 -22.27 17.99 10.92
CA ASN A 206 -23.49 18.71 10.57
C ASN A 206 -23.11 20.10 10.03
N MET A 207 -23.06 20.24 8.70
CA MET A 207 -22.66 21.49 8.05
C MET A 207 -23.55 22.70 8.40
N THR A 208 -24.82 22.47 8.77
CA THR A 208 -25.77 23.55 9.07
C THR A 208 -25.74 23.98 10.54
N HIS A 209 -25.25 23.11 11.43
CA HIS A 209 -25.16 23.35 12.86
C HIS A 209 -23.85 22.76 13.42
N PRO A 210 -22.68 23.28 13.02
CA PRO A 210 -21.38 22.69 13.37
C PRO A 210 -21.07 22.76 14.87
N GLU A 211 -21.57 23.79 15.56
CA GLU A 211 -21.40 24.01 17.01
C GLU A 211 -22.63 23.54 17.81
N GLY A 212 -23.54 22.79 17.18
CA GLY A 212 -24.72 22.25 17.84
C GLY A 212 -24.36 21.15 18.85
N PRO A 213 -25.26 20.82 19.80
CA PRO A 213 -25.04 19.70 20.70
C PRO A 213 -24.91 18.40 19.91
N ALA A 214 -23.94 17.57 20.28
CA ALA A 214 -23.77 16.25 19.69
C ALA A 214 -24.88 15.30 20.15
N GLU A 215 -25.47 14.55 19.21
CA GLU A 215 -26.48 13.51 19.48
C GLU A 215 -25.95 12.17 18.94
N VAL A 216 -26.14 11.10 19.72
CA VAL A 216 -25.82 9.73 19.24
C VAL A 216 -26.98 9.24 18.40
N VAL A 217 -26.74 9.07 17.11
CA VAL A 217 -27.74 8.66 16.12
C VAL A 217 -27.18 7.64 15.14
N ASP A 218 -28.07 6.89 14.50
CA ASP A 218 -27.74 6.07 13.34
C ASP A 218 -28.04 6.85 12.05
N VAL A 219 -27.03 7.07 11.23
CA VAL A 219 -27.19 7.69 9.90
C VAL A 219 -27.39 6.57 8.88
N VAL A 220 -28.52 6.57 8.20
CA VAL A 220 -28.97 5.50 7.29
C VAL A 220 -29.40 6.02 5.93
#